data_AF-A0A4S8L2C1-F1
#
_entry.id   AF-A0A4S8L2C1-F1
#
_cell.length_a   1.000
_cell.length_b   1.000
_cell.length_c   1.000
_cell.angle_alpha   90.00
_cell.angle_beta   90.00
_cell.angle_gamma   90.00
#
_symmetry.space_group_name_H-M   'P 1'
#
loop_
_entity.id
_entity.type
_entity.pdbx_description
1 polymer ?
#
loop_
_entity_poly.entity_id
_entity_poly.type
_entity_poly.pdbx_seq_one_letter_code
_entity_poly.pdbx_strand_id
1 'polypeptide(L)'
;MKFTTTLFALSFAAFAYADIQAGAPGDAQVTCNSEHDSRGNYNGEFSQGCLELVDDCLSTLNTTQSSNIWGVSTCVAAAACDGTINSLILAECQNKDINSDGASAPNLDYSLYADIVGSCAWQEGGCSMTRQNFIDFIYGCLSSINASDYPSPDQVINNWWAALTSWTGTGETIPYLNFNDWLHFSHSQ
;
A
#
# COMPACT_ATOMS: atom_id res chain seq x y z
N MET A 1 14.16 78.35 -0.74
CA MET A 1 13.90 77.42 -1.86
C MET A 1 13.68 76.03 -1.28
N LYS A 2 12.55 75.41 -1.65
CA LYS A 2 12.07 74.11 -1.16
C LYS A 2 12.86 72.99 -1.84
N PHE A 3 13.39 72.04 -1.08
CA PHE A 3 13.86 70.76 -1.60
C PHE A 3 13.04 69.63 -0.98
N THR A 4 12.22 69.03 -1.84
CA THR A 4 11.32 67.91 -1.57
C THR A 4 12.14 66.63 -1.45
N THR A 5 12.02 65.91 -0.34
CA THR A 5 12.65 64.59 -0.16
C THR A 5 11.57 63.51 -0.33
N THR A 6 11.69 62.71 -1.38
CA THR A 6 10.78 61.60 -1.69
C THR A 6 11.26 60.36 -0.95
N LEU A 7 10.48 59.85 0.00
CA LEU A 7 10.72 58.55 0.65
C LEU A 7 10.07 57.45 -0.22
N PHE A 8 10.86 56.47 -0.68
CA PHE A 8 10.33 55.22 -1.25
C PHE A 8 9.92 54.29 -0.10
N ALA A 9 8.64 53.96 0.00
CA ALA A 9 8.17 52.89 0.87
C ALA A 9 8.36 51.54 0.16
N LEU A 10 9.26 50.69 0.67
CA LEU A 10 9.35 49.29 0.28
C LEU A 10 8.25 48.51 1.02
N SER A 11 7.20 48.12 0.28
CA SER A 11 6.22 47.15 0.78
C SER A 11 6.86 45.77 0.82
N PHE A 12 7.14 45.26 2.02
CA PHE A 12 7.37 43.83 2.24
C PHE A 12 6.00 43.14 2.26
N ALA A 13 5.67 42.41 1.19
CA ALA A 13 4.61 41.44 1.24
C ALA A 13 5.06 40.28 2.14
N ALA A 14 4.48 40.19 3.33
CA ALA A 14 4.59 38.99 4.15
C ALA A 14 3.79 37.88 3.45
N PHE A 15 4.48 37.00 2.73
CA PHE A 15 3.89 35.73 2.35
C PHE A 15 3.72 34.91 3.63
N ALA A 16 2.48 34.75 4.07
CA ALA A 16 2.15 33.72 5.04
C ALA A 16 2.48 32.38 4.37
N TYR A 17 3.57 31.75 4.80
CA TYR A 17 3.73 30.32 4.60
C TYR A 17 2.58 29.67 5.36
N ALA A 18 1.72 28.96 4.64
CA ALA A 18 0.88 27.96 5.28
C ALA A 18 1.84 26.88 5.80
N ASP A 19 2.08 26.88 7.10
CA ASP A 19 2.62 25.70 7.77
C ASP A 19 1.66 24.55 7.44
N ILE A 20 2.19 23.49 6.82
CA ILE A 20 1.51 22.20 6.80
C ILE A 20 1.45 21.78 8.27
N GLN A 21 0.31 22.06 8.91
CA GLN A 21 0.07 21.57 10.26
C GLN A 21 0.14 20.05 10.21
N ALA A 22 1.08 19.49 10.96
CA ALA A 22 0.95 18.12 11.45
C ALA A 22 -0.47 18.00 12.04
N GLY A 23 -1.30 17.14 11.45
CA GLY A 23 -2.71 17.01 11.79
C GLY A 23 -2.92 16.86 13.29
N ALA A 24 -4.02 17.38 13.81
CA ALA A 24 -4.34 17.23 15.22
C ALA A 24 -4.44 15.72 15.54
N PRO A 25 -4.09 15.27 16.76
CA PRO A 25 -4.16 13.84 17.12
C PRO A 25 -5.54 13.20 16.89
N GLY A 26 -6.61 13.99 16.77
CA GLY A 26 -7.94 13.53 16.38
C GLY A 26 -8.10 13.21 14.90
N ASP A 27 -7.36 13.84 14.00
CA ASP A 27 -7.49 13.66 12.54
C ASP A 27 -6.94 12.29 12.13
N ALA A 28 -5.76 11.92 12.65
CA ALA A 28 -5.15 10.61 12.39
C ALA A 28 -6.02 9.45 12.90
N GLN A 29 -6.63 9.58 14.08
CA GLN A 29 -7.51 8.54 14.62
C GLN A 29 -8.81 8.41 13.80
N VAL A 30 -9.37 9.53 13.31
CA VAL A 30 -10.54 9.51 12.44
C VAL A 30 -10.23 8.78 11.13
N THR A 31 -9.07 9.06 10.51
CA THR A 31 -8.60 8.35 9.32
C THR A 31 -8.40 6.86 9.58
N CYS A 32 -7.77 6.49 10.70
CA CYS A 32 -7.61 5.08 11.07
C CYS A 32 -8.96 4.36 11.19
N ASN A 33 -9.96 5.00 11.77
CA ASN A 33 -11.29 4.40 11.93
C ASN A 33 -12.02 4.27 10.59
N SER A 34 -11.95 5.28 9.71
CA SER A 34 -12.63 5.23 8.41
C SER A 34 -12.06 4.13 7.52
N GLU A 35 -10.73 4.05 7.45
CA GLU A 35 -10.01 3.02 6.71
C GLU A 35 -10.24 1.62 7.30
N HIS A 36 -10.41 1.52 8.62
CA HIS A 36 -10.73 0.26 9.28
C HIS A 36 -12.14 -0.23 8.93
N ASP A 37 -13.10 0.68 8.73
CA ASP A 37 -14.46 0.36 8.35
C ASP A 37 -14.59 -0.03 6.85
N SER A 38 -13.64 0.35 6.00
CA SER A 38 -13.61 -0.01 4.57
C SER A 38 -12.90 -1.33 4.26
N ARG A 39 -12.30 -1.98 5.26
CA ARG A 39 -11.48 -3.18 5.05
C ARG A 39 -12.22 -4.31 4.32
N GLY A 40 -11.51 -4.96 3.43
CA GLY A 40 -12.03 -6.02 2.57
C GLY A 40 -12.89 -5.50 1.43
N ASN A 41 -13.04 -4.18 1.26
CA ASN A 41 -13.75 -3.58 0.13
C ASN A 41 -12.74 -3.00 -0.86
N TYR A 42 -12.84 -3.41 -2.12
CA TYR A 42 -11.99 -2.89 -3.17
C TYR A 42 -12.75 -2.79 -4.49
N ASN A 43 -12.67 -1.63 -5.13
CA ASN A 43 -13.49 -1.26 -6.29
C ASN A 43 -15.01 -1.44 -6.06
N GLY A 44 -15.48 -1.28 -4.82
CA GLY A 44 -16.89 -1.40 -4.45
C GLY A 44 -17.37 -2.84 -4.23
N GLU A 45 -16.48 -3.84 -4.28
CA GLU A 45 -16.79 -5.23 -3.98
C GLU A 45 -16.16 -5.66 -2.65
N PHE A 46 -16.98 -6.26 -1.79
CA PHE A 46 -16.50 -6.82 -0.53
C PHE A 46 -16.02 -8.27 -0.68
N SER A 47 -14.93 -8.62 -0.02
CA SER A 47 -14.42 -9.98 0.13
C SER A 47 -14.11 -10.27 1.59
N GLN A 48 -14.76 -11.28 2.16
CA GLN A 48 -14.51 -11.73 3.53
C GLN A 48 -13.07 -12.26 3.68
N GLY A 49 -12.59 -13.05 2.72
CA GLY A 49 -11.19 -13.48 2.70
C GLY A 49 -10.21 -12.31 2.67
N CYS A 50 -10.52 -11.23 1.93
CA CYS A 50 -9.66 -10.04 1.94
C CYS A 50 -9.63 -9.35 3.32
N LEU A 51 -10.78 -9.19 3.96
CA LEU A 51 -10.85 -8.64 5.32
C LEU A 51 -9.96 -9.43 6.28
N GLU A 52 -9.96 -10.75 6.19
CA GLU A 52 -9.13 -11.62 7.04
C GLU A 52 -7.63 -11.47 6.75
N LEU A 53 -7.23 -11.25 5.48
CA LEU A 53 -5.85 -10.92 5.13
C LEU A 53 -5.42 -9.58 5.73
N VAL A 54 -6.30 -8.57 5.69
CA VAL A 54 -6.02 -7.26 6.31
C VAL A 54 -5.89 -7.42 7.83
N ASP A 55 -6.82 -8.11 8.49
CA ASP A 55 -6.78 -8.34 9.94
C ASP A 55 -5.48 -9.06 10.37
N ASP A 56 -5.07 -10.10 9.63
CA ASP A 56 -3.82 -10.81 9.93
C ASP A 56 -2.58 -9.95 9.68
N CYS A 57 -2.55 -9.18 8.60
CA CYS A 57 -1.48 -8.21 8.34
C CYS A 57 -1.29 -7.27 9.54
N LEU A 58 -2.37 -6.62 9.97
CA LEU A 58 -2.35 -5.65 11.07
C LEU A 58 -1.94 -6.30 12.39
N SER A 59 -2.46 -7.50 12.67
CA SER A 59 -2.07 -8.31 13.83
C SER A 59 -0.58 -8.65 13.80
N THR A 60 -0.05 -9.07 12.65
CA THR A 60 1.36 -9.42 12.47
C THR A 60 2.27 -8.20 12.67
N LEU A 61 1.92 -7.05 12.11
CA LEU A 61 2.69 -5.81 12.31
C LEU A 61 2.73 -5.39 13.78
N ASN A 62 1.60 -5.45 14.48
CA ASN A 62 1.50 -5.12 15.91
C ASN A 62 2.20 -6.14 16.82
N THR A 63 2.26 -7.42 16.44
CA THR A 63 2.90 -8.46 17.28
C THR A 63 4.41 -8.56 17.05
N THR A 64 4.85 -8.39 15.81
CA THR A 64 6.28 -8.47 15.44
C THR A 64 7.00 -7.13 15.55
N GLN A 65 6.25 -6.02 15.65
CA GLN A 65 6.77 -4.66 15.52
C GLN A 65 7.57 -4.44 14.23
N SER A 66 7.25 -5.18 13.15
CA SER A 66 7.90 -5.00 11.86
C SER A 66 7.61 -3.60 11.32
N SER A 67 8.65 -2.87 10.94
CA SER A 67 8.54 -1.62 10.16
C SER A 67 8.53 -1.87 8.66
N ASN A 68 8.71 -3.13 8.22
CA ASN A 68 8.62 -3.52 6.82
C ASN A 68 7.27 -4.20 6.54
N ILE A 69 6.28 -3.38 6.17
CA ILE A 69 4.96 -3.85 5.76
C ILE A 69 5.04 -4.82 4.56
N TRP A 70 5.90 -4.54 3.58
CA TRP A 70 6.09 -5.39 2.41
C TRP A 70 7.00 -6.59 2.65
N GLY A 71 7.39 -6.83 3.92
CA GLY A 71 8.01 -8.07 4.38
C GLY A 71 7.01 -9.08 4.95
N VAL A 72 5.74 -8.71 5.07
CA VAL A 72 4.66 -9.57 5.60
C VAL A 72 3.77 -10.02 4.44
N SER A 73 3.67 -11.33 4.21
CA SER A 73 2.91 -11.91 3.08
C SER A 73 1.45 -11.49 3.08
N THR A 74 0.78 -11.52 4.23
CA THR A 74 -0.62 -11.10 4.35
C THR A 74 -0.81 -9.61 4.11
N CYS A 75 0.18 -8.75 4.39
CA CYS A 75 0.12 -7.34 4.03
C CYS A 75 0.25 -7.09 2.52
N VAL A 76 1.13 -7.83 1.84
CA VAL A 76 1.25 -7.76 0.37
C VAL A 76 0.00 -8.31 -0.31
N ALA A 77 -0.60 -9.37 0.23
CA ALA A 77 -1.86 -9.91 -0.24
C ALA A 77 -3.04 -8.95 0.02
N ALA A 78 -3.10 -8.36 1.21
CA ALA A 78 -4.09 -7.35 1.59
C ALA A 78 -4.03 -6.14 0.67
N ALA A 79 -2.84 -5.61 0.37
CA ALA A 79 -2.69 -4.49 -0.56
C ALA A 79 -3.34 -4.76 -1.93
N ALA A 80 -3.29 -6.01 -2.41
CA ALA A 80 -3.89 -6.40 -3.69
C ALA A 80 -5.42 -6.47 -3.68
N CYS A 81 -6.02 -6.73 -2.52
CA CYS A 81 -7.47 -6.94 -2.40
C CYS A 81 -8.21 -5.83 -1.64
N ASP A 82 -7.49 -4.95 -0.96
CA ASP A 82 -7.99 -3.85 -0.12
C ASP A 82 -7.42 -2.49 -0.56
N GLY A 83 -6.41 -2.50 -1.43
CA GLY A 83 -5.72 -1.31 -1.91
C GLY A 83 -4.44 -0.97 -1.15
N THR A 84 -3.49 -0.34 -1.86
CA THR A 84 -2.18 0.03 -1.31
C THR A 84 -2.27 1.19 -0.32
N ILE A 85 -3.15 2.17 -0.57
CA ILE A 85 -3.36 3.29 0.37
C ILE A 85 -3.94 2.79 1.68
N ASN A 86 -5.01 1.99 1.60
CA ASN A 86 -5.68 1.52 2.81
C ASN A 86 -4.72 0.69 3.66
N SER A 87 -3.97 -0.22 3.02
CA SER A 87 -2.95 -1.03 3.69
C SER A 87 -1.86 -0.19 4.39
N LEU A 88 -1.36 0.85 3.73
CA LEU A 88 -0.32 1.73 4.29
C LEU A 88 -0.84 2.58 5.46
N ILE A 89 -2.03 3.16 5.32
CA ILE A 89 -2.67 3.93 6.40
C ILE A 89 -2.92 3.04 7.61
N LEU A 90 -3.56 1.88 7.41
CA LEU A 90 -3.85 0.95 8.49
C LEU A 90 -2.59 0.43 9.17
N ALA A 91 -1.52 0.19 8.41
CA ALA A 91 -0.24 -0.22 8.98
C ALA A 91 0.38 0.88 9.87
N GLU A 92 0.36 2.15 9.45
CA GLU A 92 0.79 3.28 10.29
C GLU A 92 -0.09 3.44 11.55
N CYS A 93 -1.37 3.07 11.48
CA CYS A 93 -2.25 3.04 12.64
C CYS A 93 -1.82 1.98 13.67
N GLN A 94 -1.25 0.86 13.22
CA GLN A 94 -0.77 -0.22 14.09
C GLN A 94 0.66 -0.01 14.59
N ASN A 95 1.55 0.47 13.71
CA ASN A 95 2.97 0.65 14.02
C ASN A 95 3.44 2.03 13.53
N LYS A 96 3.81 2.90 14.48
CA LYS A 96 4.27 4.28 14.19
C LYS A 96 5.65 4.36 13.54
N ASP A 97 6.37 3.25 13.44
CA ASP A 97 7.60 3.16 12.64
C ASP A 97 7.31 2.97 11.15
N ILE A 98 6.05 2.75 10.77
CA ILE A 98 5.58 2.70 9.38
C ILE A 98 5.00 4.05 9.01
N ASN A 99 5.39 4.55 7.84
CA ASN A 99 4.86 5.78 7.26
C ASN A 99 3.89 5.40 6.13
N SER A 100 2.69 5.99 6.13
CA SER A 100 1.70 5.80 5.07
C SER A 100 2.10 6.43 3.73
N ASP A 101 3.16 7.25 3.70
CA ASP A 101 3.81 7.66 2.46
C ASP A 101 4.53 6.46 1.80
N GLY A 102 3.87 5.86 0.81
CA GLY A 102 4.38 4.72 0.06
C GLY A 102 5.74 4.95 -0.58
N ALA A 103 6.12 6.20 -0.88
CA ALA A 103 7.47 6.51 -1.39
C ALA A 103 8.58 6.22 -0.38
N SER A 104 8.25 6.24 0.91
CA SER A 104 9.16 5.99 2.04
C SER A 104 9.08 4.57 2.60
N ALA A 105 8.11 3.77 2.15
CA ALA A 105 7.98 2.38 2.55
C ALA A 105 9.23 1.59 2.14
N PRO A 106 9.66 0.56 2.90
CA PRO A 106 10.73 -0.33 2.48
C PRO A 106 10.32 -1.09 1.22
N ASN A 107 11.26 -1.48 0.37
CA ASN A 107 10.96 -2.32 -0.79
C ASN A 107 10.35 -3.67 -0.35
N LEU A 108 9.53 -4.24 -1.23
CA LEU A 108 9.08 -5.63 -1.18
C LEU A 108 10.25 -6.56 -0.87
N ASP A 109 10.11 -7.37 0.19
CA ASP A 109 11.13 -8.35 0.53
C ASP A 109 11.34 -9.28 -0.66
N TYR A 110 12.57 -9.34 -1.14
CA TYR A 110 12.87 -10.10 -2.35
C TYR A 110 12.70 -11.61 -2.13
N SER A 111 12.87 -12.10 -0.91
CA SER A 111 12.61 -13.50 -0.55
C SER A 111 11.12 -13.81 -0.64
N LEU A 112 10.26 -12.87 -0.20
CA LEU A 112 8.81 -12.99 -0.36
C LEU A 112 8.42 -12.99 -1.84
N TYR A 113 8.99 -12.10 -2.66
CA TYR A 113 8.79 -12.16 -4.11
C TYR A 113 9.25 -13.50 -4.69
N ALA A 114 10.41 -14.01 -4.25
CA ALA A 114 10.92 -15.30 -4.69
C ALA A 114 10.02 -16.48 -4.26
N ASP A 115 9.33 -16.38 -3.11
CA ASP A 115 8.33 -17.37 -2.70
C ASP A 115 7.10 -17.35 -3.61
N ILE A 116 6.75 -16.19 -4.20
CA ILE A 116 5.64 -16.06 -5.16
C ILE A 116 6.00 -16.67 -6.52
N VAL A 117 7.17 -16.30 -7.08
CA VAL A 117 7.54 -16.67 -8.46
C VAL A 117 8.38 -17.95 -8.54
N GLY A 118 8.88 -18.42 -7.39
CA GLY A 118 9.74 -19.59 -7.27
C GLY A 118 11.22 -19.29 -7.51
N SER A 119 12.03 -20.37 -7.52
CA SER A 119 13.49 -20.29 -7.59
C SER A 119 14.07 -19.55 -8.80
N CYS A 120 13.28 -19.30 -9.85
CA CYS A 120 13.69 -18.51 -11.00
C CYS A 120 13.91 -17.03 -10.68
N ALA A 121 13.44 -16.52 -9.53
CA ALA A 121 13.73 -15.17 -9.06
C ALA A 121 15.25 -14.90 -9.01
N TRP A 122 16.04 -15.90 -8.58
CA TRP A 122 17.48 -15.76 -8.37
C TRP A 122 18.34 -15.91 -9.63
N GLN A 123 17.70 -16.09 -10.81
CA GLN A 123 18.40 -16.18 -12.09
C GLN A 123 18.71 -14.78 -12.64
N GLU A 124 19.68 -14.68 -13.54
CA GLU A 124 19.96 -13.40 -14.23
C GLU A 124 18.71 -12.93 -14.98
N GLY A 125 18.26 -11.70 -14.67
CA GLY A 125 17.02 -11.13 -15.19
C GLY A 125 15.76 -11.49 -14.39
N GLY A 126 15.80 -12.49 -13.50
CA GLY A 126 14.68 -12.96 -12.70
C GLY A 126 13.50 -13.48 -13.53
N CYS A 127 12.49 -14.02 -12.86
CA CYS A 127 11.21 -14.34 -13.50
C CYS A 127 10.12 -13.40 -13.00
N SER A 128 9.20 -13.08 -13.90
CA SER A 128 8.03 -12.25 -13.61
C SER A 128 6.91 -13.07 -12.98
N MET A 129 6.16 -12.46 -12.08
CA MET A 129 4.95 -13.03 -11.49
C MET A 129 3.90 -13.21 -12.58
N THR A 130 3.43 -14.45 -12.74
CA THR A 130 2.29 -14.76 -13.61
C THR A 130 0.97 -14.60 -12.86
N ARG A 131 -0.15 -14.58 -13.59
CA ARG A 131 -1.49 -14.64 -12.98
C ARG A 131 -1.67 -15.83 -12.05
N GLN A 132 -1.12 -17.00 -12.40
CA GLN A 132 -1.24 -18.19 -11.54
C GLN A 132 -0.44 -18.03 -10.26
N ASN A 133 0.78 -17.48 -10.34
CA ASN A 133 1.58 -17.16 -9.15
C ASN A 133 0.81 -16.24 -8.19
N PHE A 134 0.12 -15.23 -8.73
CA PHE A 134 -0.69 -14.31 -7.93
C PHE A 134 -1.88 -15.02 -7.25
N ILE A 135 -2.63 -15.86 -7.97
CA ILE A 135 -3.73 -16.64 -7.38
C ILE A 135 -3.21 -17.56 -6.27
N ASP A 136 -2.13 -18.30 -6.55
CA ASP A 136 -1.52 -19.22 -5.60
C ASP A 136 -0.99 -18.48 -4.37
N PHE A 137 -0.45 -17.28 -4.55
CA PHE A 137 0.00 -16.41 -3.46
C PHE A 137 -1.16 -15.98 -2.55
N ILE A 138 -2.24 -15.46 -3.11
CA ILE A 138 -3.43 -15.03 -2.35
C ILE A 138 -4.02 -16.21 -1.58
N TYR A 139 -4.24 -17.34 -2.24
CA TYR A 139 -4.80 -18.53 -1.60
C TYR A 139 -3.86 -19.16 -0.58
N GLY A 140 -2.54 -19.11 -0.84
CA GLY A 140 -1.51 -19.51 0.11
C GLY A 140 -1.55 -18.68 1.39
N CYS A 141 -1.71 -17.36 1.27
CA CYS A 141 -1.87 -16.47 2.42
C CYS A 141 -3.15 -16.80 3.20
N LEU A 142 -4.30 -16.91 2.53
CA LEU A 142 -5.58 -17.31 3.16
C LEU A 142 -5.47 -18.66 3.89
N SER A 143 -4.81 -19.64 3.27
CA SER A 143 -4.56 -20.95 3.90
C SER A 143 -3.65 -20.84 5.12
N SER A 144 -2.61 -20.00 5.06
CA SER A 144 -1.67 -19.83 6.17
C SER A 144 -2.33 -19.26 7.44
N ILE A 145 -3.38 -18.46 7.28
CA ILE A 145 -4.15 -17.86 8.39
C ILE A 145 -5.40 -18.67 8.76
N ASN A 146 -5.63 -19.82 8.11
CA ASN A 146 -6.84 -20.63 8.24
C ASN A 146 -8.13 -19.83 7.97
N ALA A 147 -8.13 -19.05 6.88
CA ALA A 147 -9.23 -18.17 6.54
C ALA A 147 -10.57 -18.92 6.42
N SER A 148 -11.65 -18.24 6.80
CA SER A 148 -13.00 -18.81 6.83
C SER A 148 -13.70 -18.78 5.47
N ASP A 149 -13.28 -17.88 4.59
CA ASP A 149 -13.83 -17.68 3.26
C ASP A 149 -12.73 -17.50 2.21
N TYR A 150 -12.97 -18.01 1.00
CA TYR A 150 -12.06 -17.88 -0.13
C TYR A 150 -12.80 -17.21 -1.29
N PRO A 151 -12.29 -16.08 -1.81
CA PRO A 151 -12.87 -15.43 -2.97
C PRO A 151 -12.79 -16.38 -4.17
N SER A 152 -13.73 -16.28 -5.11
CA SER A 152 -13.65 -17.08 -6.33
C SER A 152 -12.38 -16.70 -7.14
N PRO A 153 -11.81 -17.62 -7.94
CA PRO A 153 -10.70 -17.27 -8.81
C PRO A 153 -11.04 -16.11 -9.75
N ASP A 154 -12.30 -16.03 -10.21
CA ASP A 154 -12.77 -14.93 -11.04
C ASP A 154 -12.74 -13.59 -10.31
N GLN A 155 -13.06 -13.55 -9.02
CA GLN A 155 -12.93 -12.33 -8.22
C GLN A 155 -11.46 -11.90 -8.08
N VAL A 156 -10.57 -12.85 -7.75
CA VAL A 156 -9.12 -12.59 -7.66
C VAL A 156 -8.57 -12.07 -8.99
N ILE A 157 -9.01 -12.63 -10.11
CA ILE A 157 -8.53 -12.24 -11.44
C ILE A 157 -9.12 -10.89 -11.88
N ASN A 158 -10.44 -10.75 -11.84
CA ASN A 158 -11.13 -9.63 -12.47
C ASN A 158 -11.09 -8.36 -11.64
N ASN A 159 -10.95 -8.47 -10.31
CA ASN A 159 -10.91 -7.31 -9.43
C ASN A 159 -9.46 -6.97 -9.03
N TRP A 160 -8.66 -7.95 -8.60
CA TRP A 160 -7.36 -7.69 -7.98
C TRP A 160 -6.20 -7.74 -8.98
N TRP A 161 -6.06 -8.86 -9.70
CA TRP A 161 -5.02 -9.01 -10.72
C TRP A 161 -5.20 -8.02 -11.88
N ALA A 162 -6.44 -7.79 -12.31
CA ALA A 162 -6.74 -6.85 -13.38
C ALA A 162 -6.35 -5.41 -13.01
N ALA A 163 -6.63 -4.97 -11.77
CA ALA A 163 -6.23 -3.65 -11.30
C ALA A 163 -4.70 -3.51 -11.26
N LEU A 164 -4.02 -4.52 -10.72
CA LEU A 164 -2.56 -4.58 -10.65
C LEU A 164 -1.92 -4.51 -12.05
N THR A 165 -2.34 -5.38 -12.98
CA THR A 165 -1.78 -5.41 -14.35
C THR A 165 -2.13 -4.17 -15.18
N SER A 166 -3.31 -3.59 -14.97
CA SER A 166 -3.71 -2.33 -15.59
C SER A 166 -2.80 -1.19 -15.18
N TRP A 167 -2.46 -1.11 -13.88
CA TRP A 167 -1.56 -0.08 -13.37
C TRP A 167 -0.11 -0.28 -13.83
N THR A 168 0.40 -1.52 -13.75
CA THR A 168 1.81 -1.80 -14.10
C THR A 168 2.09 -1.70 -15.60
N GLY A 169 1.08 -1.93 -16.44
CA GLY A 169 1.21 -1.86 -17.90
C GLY A 169 2.14 -2.94 -18.49
N THR A 170 2.40 -4.03 -17.77
CA THR A 170 3.37 -5.07 -18.14
C THR A 170 2.78 -6.23 -18.93
N GLY A 171 1.45 -6.25 -19.11
CA GLY A 171 0.74 -7.32 -19.83
C GLY A 171 0.43 -8.52 -18.92
N GLU A 172 0.78 -9.73 -19.36
CA GLU A 172 0.38 -10.98 -18.70
C GLU A 172 1.24 -11.38 -17.49
N THR A 173 2.37 -10.70 -17.29
CA THR A 173 3.29 -10.98 -16.19
C THR A 173 3.81 -9.68 -15.58
N ILE A 174 4.25 -9.73 -14.31
CA ILE A 174 4.70 -8.56 -13.56
C ILE A 174 6.10 -8.81 -12.98
N PRO A 175 7.14 -8.14 -13.49
CA PRO A 175 8.48 -8.17 -12.91
C PRO A 175 8.51 -7.58 -11.49
N TYR A 176 9.52 -7.96 -10.69
CA TYR A 176 9.70 -7.46 -9.33
C TYR A 176 9.60 -5.94 -9.23
N LEU A 177 10.33 -5.20 -10.08
CA LEU A 177 10.36 -3.74 -10.03
C LEU A 177 8.96 -3.13 -10.21
N ASN A 178 8.16 -3.66 -11.14
CA ASN A 178 6.80 -3.16 -11.37
C ASN A 178 5.86 -3.51 -10.20
N PHE A 179 6.01 -4.68 -9.59
CA PHE A 179 5.19 -5.05 -8.44
C PHE A 179 5.55 -4.22 -7.21
N ASN A 180 6.85 -4.01 -6.98
CA ASN A 180 7.37 -3.13 -5.94
C ASN A 180 6.88 -1.69 -6.15
N ASP A 181 7.01 -1.15 -7.37
CA ASP A 181 6.54 0.20 -7.68
C ASP A 181 5.02 0.34 -7.46
N TRP A 182 4.25 -0.69 -7.81
CA TRP A 182 2.81 -0.67 -7.57
C TRP A 182 2.47 -0.59 -6.07
N LEU A 183 3.18 -1.34 -5.21
CA LEU A 183 3.01 -1.29 -3.75
C LEU A 183 3.28 0.11 -3.17
N HIS A 184 4.20 0.86 -3.78
CA HIS A 184 4.61 2.18 -3.30
C HIS A 184 3.79 3.34 -3.90
N PHE A 185 3.32 3.20 -5.14
CA PHE A 185 2.86 4.36 -5.92
C PHE A 185 1.49 4.20 -6.57
N SER A 186 0.86 3.02 -6.49
CA SER A 186 -0.40 2.81 -7.20
C SER A 186 -1.56 3.62 -6.68
N HIS A 187 -1.51 3.98 -5.40
CA HIS A 187 -2.56 4.73 -4.74
C HIS A 187 -3.94 4.07 -4.89
N SER A 188 -3.98 2.74 -4.87
CA SER A 188 -5.18 1.96 -5.08
C SER A 188 -6.04 1.90 -3.81
N GLN A 189 -7.36 1.96 -3.98
CA GLN A 189 -8.43 1.83 -2.98
C GLN A 189 -9.70 1.35 -3.67
#